data_AF-A0A525L8R9-F1
#
_entry.id   AF-A0A525L8R9-F1
#
_cell.length_a   1.000
_cell.length_b   1.000
_cell.length_c   1.000
_cell.angle_alpha   90.00
_cell.angle_beta   90.00
_cell.angle_gamma   90.00
#
_symmetry.space_group_name_H-M   'P 1'
#
loop_
_entity.id
_entity.type
_entity.pdbx_description
1 polymer ?
#
loop_
_entity_poly.entity_id
_entity_poly.type
_entity_poly.pdbx_seq_one_letter_code
_entity_poly.pdbx_strand_id
1 'polypeptide(L)'
;MSSEFPLRRILAIAAVATAAVLAGCAEPAPPPAPVAVAPPPPPSVILSARLIDQAAVYRAYVDRAALVSPAFTDGASVAQGLKTAESYEPHQLLRGAIAYGAVVALQDPGFRAGVRTYVVDADQRRTVAYEIMKDPAYVLGIKGSADAAGLVISALGDDGRKLYGDGVAVKQAAYDVQHAAWSKADVVGREGRLALAKQVSATPLTSESDLSSKLSQAVSGTQPLTLAASSSSPPYTPLVIRSLAVAALAALGYADDDSLGQVIPIMAEPNADQCLNMSKLNLYQCLAVAKPHYEDVFCLGQHVLKDTGACLMKGVGLAEPVPPPPAALPVTQVSTTPHTARHGRKHKD
;
A
#
# COMPACT_ATOMS: atom_id res chain seq x y z
N MET A 1 -25.90 -111.92 -0.10
CA MET A 1 -26.48 -111.02 -1.11
C MET A 1 -25.42 -109.97 -1.43
N SER A 2 -24.95 -109.99 -2.69
CA SER A 2 -24.24 -108.94 -3.44
C SER A 2 -22.87 -108.46 -2.87
N SER A 3 -21.71 -108.87 -3.42
CA SER A 3 -21.05 -108.45 -4.69
C SER A 3 -20.74 -106.93 -4.68
N GLU A 4 -19.53 -106.38 -4.89
CA GLU A 4 -18.47 -106.66 -5.88
C GLU A 4 -17.05 -106.15 -5.51
N PHE A 5 -16.05 -106.73 -6.20
CA PHE A 5 -14.61 -106.42 -6.29
C PHE A 5 -14.32 -105.15 -7.17
N PRO A 6 -13.06 -104.78 -7.56
CA PRO A 6 -11.95 -104.16 -6.81
C PRO A 6 -11.36 -102.94 -7.60
N LEU A 7 -10.04 -102.69 -7.44
CA LEU A 7 -9.10 -102.05 -8.39
C LEU A 7 -8.60 -100.61 -8.08
N ARG A 8 -7.30 -100.59 -7.69
CA ARG A 8 -6.20 -99.80 -8.30
C ARG A 8 -6.06 -98.31 -7.94
N ARG A 9 -5.04 -98.02 -7.11
CA ARG A 9 -3.69 -97.50 -7.49
C ARG A 9 -3.12 -96.69 -6.30
N ILE A 10 -2.14 -97.19 -5.57
CA ILE A 10 -0.68 -97.22 -5.86
C ILE A 10 0.02 -95.92 -5.40
N LEU A 11 0.99 -96.11 -4.48
CA LEU A 11 2.20 -95.29 -4.17
C LEU A 11 1.96 -93.90 -3.54
N ALA A 12 2.72 -93.41 -2.56
CA ALA A 12 4.08 -93.70 -2.08
C ALA A 12 4.21 -93.27 -0.60
N ILE A 13 4.82 -94.07 0.29
CA ILE A 13 6.22 -93.92 0.82
C ILE A 13 6.44 -92.52 1.41
N ALA A 14 6.26 -92.32 2.72
CA ALA A 14 7.22 -92.60 3.81
C ALA A 14 8.46 -91.69 3.81
N ALA A 15 8.59 -90.86 4.85
CA ALA A 15 9.72 -90.86 5.78
C ALA A 15 9.69 -89.58 6.63
N VAL A 16 9.25 -89.73 7.89
CA VAL A 16 9.45 -88.72 8.94
C VAL A 16 10.90 -88.86 9.41
N ALA A 17 11.71 -87.84 9.17
CA ALA A 17 13.03 -87.70 9.81
C ALA A 17 12.97 -86.49 10.75
N THR A 18 12.87 -86.80 12.04
CA THR A 18 13.03 -85.91 13.18
C THR A 18 14.43 -85.30 13.20
N ALA A 19 14.54 -83.97 13.05
CA ALA A 19 15.74 -83.21 13.33
C ALA A 19 15.58 -82.46 14.66
N ALA A 20 16.60 -82.60 15.51
CA ALA A 20 16.65 -82.21 16.90
C ALA A 20 16.53 -80.69 17.12
N VAL A 21 15.84 -80.32 18.20
CA VAL A 21 15.75 -78.95 18.74
C VAL A 21 17.05 -78.65 19.49
N LEU A 22 17.85 -77.73 18.95
CA LEU A 22 18.84 -76.96 19.72
C LEU A 22 18.23 -75.59 20.00
N ALA A 23 17.78 -75.40 21.24
CA ALA A 23 17.44 -74.10 21.77
C ALA A 23 18.74 -73.37 22.16
N GLY A 24 18.89 -72.14 21.68
CA GLY A 24 20.00 -71.23 22.02
C GLY A 24 19.66 -69.79 21.65
N CYS A 25 18.93 -69.12 22.54
CA CYS A 25 18.69 -67.68 22.71
C CYS A 25 19.13 -66.74 21.56
N ALA A 26 18.22 -66.45 20.64
CA ALA A 26 18.29 -65.23 19.84
C ALA A 26 17.45 -64.15 20.54
N GLU A 27 18.10 -63.05 20.94
CA GLU A 27 17.43 -61.87 21.49
C GLU A 27 16.48 -61.29 20.43
N PRO A 28 15.21 -60.95 20.76
CA PRO A 28 14.31 -60.34 19.79
C PRO A 28 14.94 -59.05 19.29
N ALA A 29 14.98 -58.86 17.97
CA ALA A 29 15.47 -57.62 17.39
C ALA A 29 14.74 -56.42 18.04
N PRO A 30 15.46 -55.35 18.45
CA PRO A 30 14.83 -54.20 19.06
C PRO A 30 13.77 -53.64 18.11
N PRO A 31 12.59 -53.24 18.63
CA PRO A 31 11.55 -52.67 17.80
C PRO A 31 12.13 -51.51 16.99
N PRO A 32 11.75 -51.36 15.70
CA PRO A 32 12.26 -50.28 14.88
C PRO A 32 12.03 -48.96 15.60
N ALA A 33 13.10 -48.16 15.73
CA ALA A 33 13.02 -46.86 16.37
C ALA A 33 11.85 -46.08 15.76
N PRO A 34 10.97 -45.44 16.57
CA PRO A 34 9.87 -44.64 16.05
C PRO A 34 10.45 -43.65 15.04
N VAL A 35 9.97 -43.75 13.80
CA VAL A 35 10.38 -42.84 12.73
C VAL A 35 10.07 -41.44 13.23
N ALA A 36 11.10 -40.64 13.52
CA ALA A 36 10.91 -39.26 13.93
C ALA A 36 10.13 -38.57 12.81
N VAL A 37 8.86 -38.25 13.07
CA VAL A 37 8.03 -37.50 12.13
C VAL A 37 8.75 -36.16 11.95
N ALA A 38 9.24 -35.91 10.74
CA ALA A 38 9.91 -34.66 10.43
C ALA A 38 8.99 -33.50 10.84
N PRO A 39 9.50 -32.45 11.51
CA PRO A 39 8.69 -31.30 11.87
C PRO A 39 7.96 -30.78 10.62
N PRO A 40 6.68 -30.40 10.74
CA PRO A 40 5.93 -29.87 9.60
C PRO A 40 6.70 -28.69 8.98
N PRO A 41 6.67 -28.53 7.65
CA PRO A 41 7.41 -27.47 6.99
C PRO A 41 6.95 -26.10 7.52
N PRO A 42 7.87 -25.12 7.64
CA PRO A 42 7.52 -23.79 8.10
C PRO A 42 6.50 -23.16 7.13
N PRO A 43 5.56 -22.35 7.63
CA PRO A 43 4.55 -21.72 6.79
C PRO A 43 5.20 -20.85 5.70
N SER A 44 4.56 -20.83 4.53
CA SER A 44 4.87 -19.88 3.48
C SER A 44 4.48 -18.47 3.91
N VAL A 45 5.14 -17.46 3.34
CA VAL A 45 4.66 -16.08 3.44
C VAL A 45 3.28 -16.02 2.80
N ILE A 46 2.28 -15.52 3.53
CA ILE A 46 0.91 -15.42 3.04
C ILE A 46 0.31 -14.07 3.43
N LEU A 47 -0.30 -13.42 2.45
CA LEU A 47 -1.11 -12.22 2.63
C LEU A 47 -2.49 -12.55 2.05
N SER A 48 -3.55 -12.31 2.83
CA SER A 48 -4.93 -12.55 2.40
C SER A 48 -5.25 -11.86 1.08
N ALA A 49 -6.14 -12.47 0.29
CA ALA A 49 -6.60 -11.88 -0.97
C ALA A 49 -7.15 -10.47 -0.75
N ARG A 50 -7.85 -10.26 0.38
CA ARG A 50 -8.40 -8.95 0.75
C ARG A 50 -7.33 -7.87 1.00
N LEU A 51 -6.20 -8.21 1.63
CA LEU A 51 -5.10 -7.27 1.84
C LEU A 51 -4.39 -6.97 0.52
N ILE A 52 -4.23 -7.97 -0.35
CA ILE A 52 -3.70 -7.80 -1.71
C ILE A 52 -4.63 -6.88 -2.52
N ASP A 53 -5.94 -7.08 -2.45
CA ASP A 53 -6.93 -6.23 -3.11
C ASP A 53 -6.87 -4.78 -2.61
N GLN A 54 -6.71 -4.57 -1.31
CA GLN A 54 -6.54 -3.22 -0.74
C GLN A 54 -5.28 -2.54 -1.29
N ALA A 55 -4.16 -3.26 -1.35
CA ALA A 55 -2.92 -2.75 -1.95
C ALA A 55 -3.10 -2.44 -3.45
N ALA A 56 -3.81 -3.30 -4.19
CA ALA A 56 -4.11 -3.11 -5.61
C ALA A 56 -4.99 -1.88 -5.85
N VAL A 57 -6.02 -1.66 -5.01
CA VAL A 57 -6.87 -0.46 -5.07
C VAL A 57 -6.05 0.82 -4.86
N TYR A 58 -5.15 0.83 -3.87
CA TYR A 58 -4.25 1.97 -3.66
C TYR A 58 -3.37 2.24 -4.89
N ARG A 59 -2.76 1.20 -5.47
CA ARG A 59 -1.93 1.35 -6.67
C ARG A 59 -2.72 1.85 -7.87
N ALA A 60 -3.88 1.27 -8.14
CA ALA A 60 -4.76 1.70 -9.22
C ALA A 60 -5.15 3.17 -9.07
N TYR A 61 -5.43 3.62 -7.84
CA TYR A 61 -5.71 5.03 -7.57
C TYR A 61 -4.51 5.92 -7.89
N VAL A 62 -3.33 5.63 -7.32
CA VAL A 62 -2.13 6.47 -7.52
C VAL A 62 -1.80 6.55 -9.01
N ASP A 63 -1.78 5.42 -9.72
CA ASP A 63 -1.47 5.36 -11.15
C ASP A 63 -2.48 6.16 -11.98
N ARG A 64 -3.78 6.10 -11.63
CA ARG A 64 -4.83 6.83 -12.32
C ARG A 64 -4.79 8.34 -12.05
N ALA A 65 -4.63 8.74 -10.79
CA ALA A 65 -4.52 10.15 -10.41
C ALA A 65 -3.29 10.81 -11.04
N ALA A 66 -2.19 10.06 -11.15
CA ALA A 66 -0.96 10.43 -11.82
C ALA A 66 -1.08 10.69 -13.34
N LEU A 67 -2.20 10.31 -13.98
CA LEU A 67 -2.47 10.57 -15.40
C LEU A 67 -3.19 11.90 -15.65
N VAL A 68 -3.58 12.63 -14.60
CA VAL A 68 -4.21 13.94 -14.76
C VAL A 68 -3.20 14.93 -15.33
N SER A 69 -3.42 15.35 -16.57
CA SER A 69 -2.58 16.31 -17.27
C SER A 69 -2.93 17.75 -16.88
N PRO A 70 -1.95 18.66 -16.73
CA PRO A 70 -2.20 20.09 -16.57
C PRO A 70 -2.64 20.79 -17.87
N ALA A 71 -2.56 20.12 -19.03
CA ALA A 71 -2.86 20.70 -20.35
C ALA A 71 -4.36 20.71 -20.68
N PHE A 72 -5.17 21.42 -19.88
CA PHE A 72 -6.61 21.54 -20.11
C PHE A 72 -6.93 22.48 -21.28
N THR A 73 -7.85 22.05 -22.14
CA THR A 73 -8.30 22.82 -23.33
C THR A 73 -9.76 23.24 -23.26
N ASP A 74 -10.54 22.64 -22.35
CA ASP A 74 -11.98 22.86 -22.21
C ASP A 74 -12.48 22.41 -20.83
N GLY A 75 -13.72 22.80 -20.48
CA GLY A 75 -14.33 22.43 -19.20
C GLY A 75 -14.62 20.94 -19.02
N ALA A 76 -14.77 20.17 -20.10
CA ALA A 76 -15.06 18.74 -20.03
C ALA A 76 -13.84 17.95 -19.54
N SER A 77 -12.65 18.30 -20.04
CA SER A 77 -11.38 17.75 -19.57
C SER A 77 -11.12 18.05 -18.09
N VAL A 78 -11.50 19.25 -17.61
CA VAL A 78 -11.43 19.61 -16.18
C VAL A 78 -12.36 18.73 -15.34
N ALA A 79 -13.63 18.60 -15.75
CA ALA A 79 -14.61 17.77 -15.05
C ALA A 79 -14.20 16.29 -15.00
N GLN A 80 -13.63 15.76 -16.09
CA GLN A 80 -13.09 14.41 -16.12
C GLN A 80 -11.87 14.25 -15.20
N GLY A 81 -10.98 15.24 -15.16
CA GLY A 81 -9.84 15.27 -14.24
C GLY A 81 -10.25 15.22 -12.77
N LEU A 82 -11.23 16.06 -12.38
CA LEU A 82 -11.86 16.03 -11.05
C LEU A 82 -12.40 14.64 -10.72
N LYS A 83 -13.30 14.11 -11.56
CA LYS A 83 -13.91 12.79 -11.36
C LYS A 83 -12.88 11.68 -11.20
N THR A 84 -11.76 11.77 -11.93
CA THR A 84 -10.70 10.76 -11.95
C THR A 84 -9.84 10.80 -10.69
N ALA A 85 -9.37 11.98 -10.29
CA ALA A 85 -8.43 12.09 -9.18
C ALA A 85 -9.11 12.13 -7.81
N GLU A 86 -10.39 12.52 -7.73
CA GLU A 86 -11.15 12.55 -6.48
C GLU A 86 -11.81 11.20 -6.14
N SER A 87 -11.74 10.21 -7.03
CA SER A 87 -12.34 8.88 -6.84
C SER A 87 -11.54 8.00 -5.86
N TYR A 88 -11.50 8.39 -4.59
CA TYR A 88 -10.99 7.57 -3.50
C TYR A 88 -11.75 7.85 -2.20
N GLU A 89 -12.00 6.79 -1.44
CA GLU A 89 -12.50 6.86 -0.06
C GLU A 89 -11.30 6.93 0.90
N PRO A 90 -11.19 7.94 1.79
CA PRO A 90 -10.02 8.16 2.65
C PRO A 90 -9.57 6.93 3.46
N HIS A 91 -10.49 6.24 4.13
CA HIS A 91 -10.15 5.09 4.97
C HIS A 91 -9.66 3.89 4.13
N GLN A 92 -10.26 3.67 2.97
CA GLN A 92 -9.84 2.65 2.03
C GLN A 92 -8.46 2.98 1.44
N LEU A 93 -8.23 4.22 1.04
CA LEU A 93 -6.95 4.64 0.46
C LEU A 93 -5.82 4.45 1.47
N LEU A 94 -6.01 4.87 2.72
CA LEU A 94 -5.01 4.70 3.78
C LEU A 94 -4.73 3.21 4.08
N ARG A 95 -5.77 2.39 4.22
CA ARG A 95 -5.58 0.95 4.44
C ARG A 95 -4.86 0.31 3.25
N GLY A 96 -5.20 0.72 2.03
CA GLY A 96 -4.50 0.28 0.83
C GLY A 96 -3.04 0.70 0.80
N ALA A 97 -2.70 1.92 1.24
CA ALA A 97 -1.32 2.38 1.38
C ALA A 97 -0.54 1.53 2.38
N ILE A 98 -1.13 1.19 3.53
CA ILE A 98 -0.51 0.32 4.54
C ILE A 98 -0.29 -1.09 3.99
N ALA A 99 -1.31 -1.66 3.32
CA ALA A 99 -1.22 -2.97 2.69
C ALA A 99 -0.16 -3.01 1.57
N TYR A 100 -0.11 -1.98 0.73
CA TYR A 100 0.93 -1.86 -0.30
C TYR A 100 2.31 -1.72 0.34
N GLY A 101 2.44 -0.92 1.41
CA GLY A 101 3.66 -0.86 2.22
C GLY A 101 4.07 -2.23 2.78
N ALA A 102 3.11 -3.08 3.16
CA ALA A 102 3.43 -4.44 3.59
C ALA A 102 3.98 -5.31 2.44
N VAL A 103 3.38 -5.21 1.24
CA VAL A 103 3.91 -5.88 0.03
C VAL A 103 5.34 -5.41 -0.28
N VAL A 104 5.58 -4.09 -0.18
CA VAL A 104 6.90 -3.45 -0.37
C VAL A 104 7.91 -3.94 0.67
N ALA A 105 7.55 -3.96 1.95
CA ALA A 105 8.43 -4.44 3.02
C ALA A 105 8.83 -5.92 2.85
N LEU A 106 7.89 -6.75 2.37
CA LEU A 106 8.17 -8.15 2.04
C LEU A 106 9.17 -8.31 0.89
N GLN A 107 9.45 -7.28 0.10
CA GLN A 107 10.47 -7.35 -0.94
C GLN A 107 11.88 -7.39 -0.34
N ASP A 108 12.10 -6.88 0.87
CA ASP A 108 13.41 -6.92 1.51
C ASP A 108 13.79 -8.34 1.97
N PRO A 109 14.85 -8.95 1.39
CA PRO A 109 15.26 -10.30 1.76
C PRO A 109 15.80 -10.40 3.19
N GLY A 110 16.44 -9.34 3.70
CA GLY A 110 16.99 -9.31 5.05
C GLY A 110 15.91 -9.37 6.12
N PHE A 111 14.85 -8.59 5.95
CA PHE A 111 13.67 -8.54 6.79
C PHE A 111 12.89 -9.85 6.73
N ARG A 112 12.63 -10.39 5.53
CA ARG A 112 12.00 -11.73 5.42
C ARG A 112 12.81 -12.79 6.16
N ALA A 113 14.12 -12.82 5.98
CA ALA A 113 14.99 -13.76 6.68
C ALA A 113 14.96 -13.54 8.19
N GLY A 114 14.97 -12.29 8.65
CA GLY A 114 14.87 -11.90 10.06
C GLY A 114 13.58 -12.39 10.71
N VAL A 115 12.43 -12.14 10.09
CA VAL A 115 11.13 -12.63 10.58
C VAL A 115 11.08 -14.16 10.59
N ARG A 116 11.64 -14.81 9.56
CA ARG A 116 11.64 -16.27 9.44
C ARG A 116 12.53 -17.00 10.45
N THR A 117 13.34 -16.30 11.23
CA THR A 117 14.01 -16.92 12.38
C THR A 117 13.02 -17.43 13.44
N TYR A 118 11.83 -16.81 13.52
CA TYR A 118 10.80 -17.13 14.51
C TYR A 118 9.78 -18.18 14.04
N VAL A 119 9.83 -18.65 12.80
CA VAL A 119 8.83 -19.60 12.26
C VAL A 119 9.17 -21.07 12.53
N VAL A 120 10.37 -21.34 13.05
CA VAL A 120 10.88 -22.69 13.32
C VAL A 120 10.12 -23.35 14.47
N ASP A 121 9.89 -22.60 15.56
CA ASP A 121 9.13 -23.05 16.72
C ASP A 121 7.72 -22.45 16.73
N ALA A 122 6.69 -23.29 16.89
CA ALA A 122 5.30 -22.84 16.76
C ALA A 122 4.86 -21.92 17.91
N ASP A 123 5.36 -22.14 19.13
CA ASP A 123 5.03 -21.32 20.29
C ASP A 123 5.72 -19.95 20.23
N GLN A 124 6.98 -19.93 19.81
CA GLN A 124 7.72 -18.70 19.53
C GLN A 124 7.03 -17.91 18.42
N ARG A 125 6.66 -18.56 17.30
CA ARG A 125 5.96 -17.92 16.18
C ARG A 125 4.67 -17.25 16.63
N ARG A 126 3.85 -17.96 17.42
CA ARG A 126 2.60 -17.44 17.99
C ARG A 126 2.84 -16.29 18.96
N THR A 127 3.88 -16.39 19.80
CA THR A 127 4.25 -15.33 20.75
C THR A 127 4.67 -14.06 20.03
N VAL A 128 5.52 -14.17 19.01
CA VAL A 128 5.95 -13.01 18.21
C VAL A 128 4.77 -12.38 17.47
N ALA A 129 3.89 -13.20 16.86
CA ALA A 129 2.69 -12.67 16.21
C ALA A 129 1.79 -11.92 17.21
N TYR A 130 1.58 -12.48 18.40
CA TYR A 130 0.81 -11.83 19.46
C TYR A 130 1.40 -10.49 19.89
N GLU A 131 2.72 -10.42 20.13
CA GLU A 131 3.36 -9.16 20.52
C GLU A 131 3.28 -8.10 19.42
N ILE A 132 3.38 -8.48 18.13
CA ILE A 132 3.17 -7.55 17.01
C ILE A 132 1.71 -7.06 16.94
N MET A 133 0.73 -7.93 17.17
CA MET A 133 -0.69 -7.53 17.17
C MET A 133 -1.03 -6.60 18.34
N LYS A 134 -0.40 -6.82 19.49
CA LYS A 134 -0.55 -6.00 20.70
C LYS A 134 0.13 -4.65 20.57
N ASP A 135 1.36 -4.63 20.05
CA ASP A 135 2.12 -3.42 19.77
C ASP A 135 2.86 -3.57 18.41
N PRO A 136 2.36 -2.92 17.35
CA PRO A 136 2.99 -2.95 16.04
C PRO A 136 4.46 -2.51 16.04
N ALA A 137 4.90 -1.69 17.00
CA ALA A 137 6.29 -1.26 17.11
C ALA A 137 7.25 -2.40 17.47
N TYR A 138 6.75 -3.54 17.97
CA TYR A 138 7.55 -4.75 18.21
C TYR A 138 8.34 -5.17 16.96
N VAL A 139 7.79 -4.96 15.77
CA VAL A 139 8.42 -5.30 14.49
C VAL A 139 9.78 -4.61 14.28
N LEU A 140 10.02 -3.47 14.93
CA LEU A 140 11.26 -2.71 14.78
C LEU A 140 12.47 -3.45 15.37
N GLY A 141 12.25 -4.36 16.33
CA GLY A 141 13.30 -5.21 16.89
C GLY A 141 13.73 -6.37 15.98
N ILE A 142 13.03 -6.60 14.87
CA ILE A 142 13.36 -7.68 13.93
C ILE A 142 14.50 -7.23 13.01
N LYS A 143 15.49 -8.10 12.80
CA LYS A 143 16.58 -7.85 11.85
C LYS A 143 16.04 -7.53 10.45
N GLY A 144 16.57 -6.48 9.83
CA GLY A 144 16.13 -5.99 8.51
C GLY A 144 14.99 -4.98 8.57
N SER A 145 14.47 -4.64 9.75
CA SER A 145 13.40 -3.64 9.90
C SER A 145 13.76 -2.27 9.31
N ALA A 146 15.01 -1.83 9.43
CA ALA A 146 15.48 -0.55 8.90
C ALA A 146 15.50 -0.48 7.37
N ASP A 147 15.89 -1.59 6.72
CA ASP A 147 15.92 -1.69 5.25
C ASP A 147 14.50 -1.78 4.71
N ALA A 148 13.66 -2.63 5.30
CA ALA A 148 12.24 -2.69 4.96
C ALA A 148 11.52 -1.34 5.19
N ALA A 149 11.82 -0.64 6.29
CA ALA A 149 11.30 0.72 6.54
C ALA A 149 11.73 1.69 5.43
N GLY A 150 13.01 1.65 5.03
CA GLY A 150 13.55 2.45 3.95
C GLY A 150 12.83 2.21 2.62
N LEU A 151 12.52 0.95 2.28
CA LEU A 151 11.74 0.60 1.09
C LEU A 151 10.33 1.19 1.14
N VAL A 152 9.63 1.06 2.27
CA VAL A 152 8.26 1.59 2.46
C VAL A 152 8.25 3.12 2.35
N ILE A 153 9.19 3.79 3.03
CA ILE A 153 9.33 5.25 2.98
C ILE A 153 9.62 5.72 1.55
N SER A 154 10.50 5.02 0.82
CA SER A 154 10.78 5.35 -0.57
C SER A 154 9.55 5.19 -1.45
N ALA A 155 8.92 4.00 -1.45
CA ALA A 155 7.83 3.69 -2.37
C ALA A 155 6.61 4.62 -2.17
N LEU A 156 6.12 4.76 -0.94
CA LEU A 156 4.98 5.64 -0.65
C LEU A 156 5.38 7.12 -0.73
N GLY A 157 6.63 7.45 -0.41
CA GLY A 157 7.16 8.80 -0.56
C GLY A 157 7.27 9.24 -2.02
N ASP A 158 7.65 8.34 -2.92
CA ASP A 158 7.70 8.57 -4.37
C ASP A 158 6.29 8.78 -4.93
N ASP A 159 5.31 7.97 -4.52
CA ASP A 159 3.90 8.17 -4.86
C ASP A 159 3.40 9.54 -4.40
N GLY A 160 3.66 9.89 -3.13
CA GLY A 160 3.28 11.17 -2.55
C GLY A 160 3.94 12.36 -3.25
N ARG A 161 5.24 12.29 -3.54
CA ARG A 161 5.96 13.31 -4.31
C ARG A 161 5.40 13.48 -5.72
N LYS A 162 5.05 12.38 -6.38
CA LYS A 162 4.47 12.42 -7.72
C LYS A 162 3.14 13.17 -7.70
N LEU A 163 2.19 12.78 -6.84
CA LEU A 163 0.90 13.46 -6.73
C LEU A 163 1.06 14.91 -6.30
N TYR A 164 1.99 15.21 -5.39
CA TYR A 164 2.30 16.57 -4.97
C TYR A 164 2.78 17.42 -6.16
N GLY A 165 3.75 16.91 -6.93
CA GLY A 165 4.29 17.58 -8.11
C GLY A 165 3.25 17.79 -9.21
N ASP A 166 2.46 16.76 -9.51
CA ASP A 166 1.34 16.84 -10.46
C ASP A 166 0.32 17.89 -10.00
N GLY A 167 0.00 17.93 -8.70
CA GLY A 167 -0.89 18.92 -8.11
C GLY A 167 -0.37 20.35 -8.19
N VAL A 168 0.94 20.55 -8.01
CA VAL A 168 1.58 21.86 -8.24
C VAL A 168 1.45 22.28 -9.70
N ALA A 169 1.69 21.38 -10.66
CA ALA A 169 1.57 21.67 -12.08
C ALA A 169 0.12 21.98 -12.50
N VAL A 170 -0.85 21.19 -12.04
CA VAL A 170 -2.27 21.44 -12.31
C VAL A 170 -2.75 22.73 -11.66
N LYS A 171 -2.32 23.02 -10.43
CA LYS A 171 -2.62 24.31 -9.79
C LYS A 171 -2.04 25.48 -10.58
N GLN A 172 -0.82 25.34 -11.12
CA GLN A 172 -0.24 26.36 -12.00
C GLN A 172 -1.07 26.56 -13.27
N ALA A 173 -1.53 25.45 -13.88
CA ALA A 173 -2.38 25.51 -15.07
C ALA A 173 -3.68 26.32 -14.83
N ALA A 174 -4.22 26.32 -13.61
CA ALA A 174 -5.37 27.16 -13.26
C ALA A 174 -5.09 28.65 -13.52
N TYR A 175 -3.92 29.14 -13.12
CA TYR A 175 -3.49 30.53 -13.36
C TYR A 175 -3.19 30.78 -14.84
N ASP A 176 -2.60 29.81 -15.52
CA ASP A 176 -2.25 29.94 -16.94
C ASP A 176 -3.52 30.04 -17.80
N VAL A 177 -4.52 29.19 -17.53
CA VAL A 177 -5.76 29.17 -18.32
C VAL A 177 -6.77 30.22 -17.88
N GLN A 178 -6.64 30.90 -16.74
CA GLN A 178 -7.65 31.87 -16.24
C GLN A 178 -7.95 33.03 -17.21
N HIS A 179 -7.08 33.25 -18.19
CA HIS A 179 -7.25 34.27 -19.22
C HIS A 179 -8.02 33.77 -20.46
N ALA A 180 -8.13 32.45 -20.65
CA ALA A 180 -8.83 31.83 -21.77
C ALA A 180 -10.35 32.04 -21.69
N ALA A 181 -11.00 32.19 -22.85
CA ALA A 181 -12.46 32.41 -22.89
C ALA A 181 -13.24 31.21 -22.35
N TRP A 182 -12.84 29.99 -22.71
CA TRP A 182 -13.50 28.76 -22.27
C TRP A 182 -13.41 28.56 -20.76
N SER A 183 -12.29 28.96 -20.13
CA SER A 183 -12.04 28.68 -18.72
C SER A 183 -12.80 29.63 -17.80
N LYS A 184 -13.11 30.83 -18.28
CA LYS A 184 -13.93 31.85 -17.61
C LYS A 184 -15.44 31.60 -17.73
N ALA A 185 -15.86 30.66 -18.57
CA ALA A 185 -17.24 30.25 -18.62
C ALA A 185 -17.65 29.57 -17.31
N ASP A 186 -18.86 29.87 -16.83
CA ASP A 186 -19.41 29.25 -15.63
C ASP A 186 -19.60 27.75 -15.85
N VAL A 187 -19.23 26.96 -14.83
CA VAL A 187 -19.46 25.52 -14.84
C VAL A 187 -20.97 25.26 -14.78
N VAL A 188 -21.51 24.59 -15.79
CA VAL A 188 -22.92 24.16 -15.78
C VAL A 188 -23.11 23.07 -14.71
N GLY A 189 -24.16 23.20 -13.88
CA GLY A 189 -24.51 22.17 -12.90
C GLY A 189 -23.57 22.07 -11.69
N ARG A 190 -23.08 23.21 -11.16
CA ARG A 190 -22.15 23.30 -10.01
C ARG A 190 -22.54 22.43 -8.82
N GLU A 191 -23.81 22.44 -8.42
CA GLU A 191 -24.32 21.61 -7.32
C GLU A 191 -24.20 20.11 -7.64
N GLY A 192 -24.51 19.71 -8.88
CA GLY A 192 -24.38 18.33 -9.34
C GLY A 192 -22.92 17.87 -9.37
N ARG A 193 -21.99 18.75 -9.77
CA ARG A 193 -20.55 18.50 -9.71
C ARG A 193 -20.06 18.27 -8.28
N LEU A 194 -20.43 19.14 -7.34
CA LEU A 194 -20.08 18.96 -5.93
C LEU A 194 -20.70 17.68 -5.33
N ALA A 195 -21.95 17.38 -5.68
CA ALA A 195 -22.62 16.15 -5.24
C ALA A 195 -21.89 14.91 -5.77
N LEU A 196 -21.48 14.91 -7.04
CA LEU A 196 -20.70 13.84 -7.65
C LEU A 196 -19.35 13.67 -6.94
N ALA A 197 -18.63 14.77 -6.67
CA ALA A 197 -17.35 14.75 -5.96
C ALA A 197 -17.46 14.07 -4.59
N LYS A 198 -18.51 14.43 -3.82
CA LYS A 198 -18.82 13.79 -2.54
C LYS A 198 -19.16 12.32 -2.68
N GLN A 199 -19.97 11.96 -3.68
CA GLN A 199 -20.39 10.59 -3.92
C GLN A 199 -19.21 9.69 -4.28
N VAL A 200 -18.38 10.06 -5.25
CA VAL A 200 -17.23 9.24 -5.67
C VAL A 200 -16.15 9.19 -4.58
N SER A 201 -16.03 10.23 -3.76
CA SER A 201 -15.13 10.25 -2.60
C SER A 201 -15.62 9.42 -1.41
N ALA A 202 -16.91 9.06 -1.37
CA ALA A 202 -17.50 8.21 -0.34
C ALA A 202 -17.70 6.76 -0.80
N THR A 203 -17.36 6.44 -2.06
CA THR A 203 -17.58 5.13 -2.65
C THR A 203 -16.27 4.33 -2.67
N PRO A 204 -16.15 3.25 -1.89
CA PRO A 204 -14.99 2.36 -1.98
C PRO A 204 -14.85 1.77 -3.39
N LEU A 205 -13.62 1.75 -3.89
CA LEU A 205 -13.26 1.10 -5.15
C LEU A 205 -13.11 -0.41 -4.97
N THR A 206 -13.28 -1.14 -6.06
CA THR A 206 -12.94 -2.57 -6.15
C THR A 206 -11.56 -2.75 -6.79
N SER A 207 -10.86 -3.82 -6.43
CA SER A 207 -9.56 -4.13 -7.03
C SER A 207 -9.69 -4.52 -8.51
N GLU A 208 -8.59 -4.33 -9.23
CA GLU A 208 -8.41 -4.81 -10.60
C GLU A 208 -7.66 -6.16 -10.54
N SER A 209 -8.14 -7.18 -11.26
CA SER A 209 -7.61 -8.55 -11.16
C SER A 209 -6.12 -8.64 -11.51
N ASP A 210 -5.68 -7.88 -12.51
CA ASP A 210 -4.32 -7.92 -13.01
C ASP A 210 -3.33 -7.32 -12.01
N LEU A 211 -3.69 -6.23 -11.34
CA LEU A 211 -2.88 -5.63 -10.28
C LEU A 211 -2.81 -6.55 -9.06
N SER A 212 -3.94 -7.15 -8.67
CA SER A 212 -3.99 -8.08 -7.55
C SER A 212 -3.11 -9.31 -7.80
N SER A 213 -3.15 -9.85 -9.03
CA SER A 213 -2.26 -10.95 -9.45
C SER A 213 -0.78 -10.56 -9.38
N LYS A 214 -0.40 -9.38 -9.90
CA LYS A 214 0.98 -8.87 -9.85
C LYS A 214 1.47 -8.74 -8.41
N LEU A 215 0.68 -8.13 -7.52
CA LEU A 215 1.05 -7.96 -6.12
C LEU A 215 1.11 -9.30 -5.38
N SER A 216 0.23 -10.25 -5.69
CA SER A 216 0.31 -11.61 -5.16
C SER A 216 1.62 -12.31 -5.55
N GLN A 217 2.06 -12.15 -6.81
CA GLN A 217 3.33 -12.72 -7.29
C GLN A 217 4.55 -12.03 -6.66
N ALA A 218 4.44 -10.75 -6.32
CA ALA A 218 5.46 -10.04 -5.56
C ALA A 218 5.56 -10.54 -4.11
N VAL A 219 4.43 -10.84 -3.46
CA VAL A 219 4.40 -11.42 -2.10
C VAL A 219 5.01 -12.82 -2.08
N SER A 220 4.68 -13.67 -3.07
CA SER A 220 5.25 -15.02 -3.17
C SER A 220 6.72 -15.04 -3.59
N GLY A 221 7.25 -13.92 -4.08
CA GLY A 221 8.59 -13.80 -4.65
C GLY A 221 8.73 -14.36 -6.07
N THR A 222 7.63 -14.77 -6.70
CA THR A 222 7.61 -15.25 -8.09
C THR A 222 7.95 -14.12 -9.08
N GLN A 223 7.43 -12.92 -8.83
CA GLN A 223 7.73 -11.72 -9.60
C GLN A 223 7.94 -10.53 -8.65
N PRO A 224 9.18 -10.30 -8.17
CA PRO A 224 9.48 -9.21 -7.25
C PRO A 224 9.16 -7.84 -7.85
N LEU A 225 8.87 -6.87 -6.98
CA LEU A 225 8.77 -5.46 -7.39
C LEU A 225 10.15 -4.90 -7.74
N THR A 226 10.21 -4.06 -8.77
CA THR A 226 11.42 -3.33 -9.13
C THR A 226 11.61 -2.13 -8.22
N LEU A 227 12.24 -2.34 -7.07
CA LEU A 227 12.48 -1.31 -6.05
C LEU A 227 13.98 -1.03 -5.92
N ALA A 228 14.35 0.24 -5.75
CA ALA A 228 15.71 0.59 -5.38
C ALA A 228 15.95 0.24 -3.91
N ALA A 229 17.09 -0.38 -3.60
CA ALA A 229 17.49 -0.64 -2.22
C ALA A 229 17.52 0.69 -1.44
N SER A 230 16.92 0.68 -0.26
CA SER A 230 16.80 1.85 0.60
C SER A 230 16.84 1.39 2.06
N SER A 231 17.40 2.23 2.92
CA SER A 231 17.43 2.01 4.37
C SER A 231 17.16 3.33 5.07
N SER A 232 16.45 3.27 6.19
CA SER A 232 16.12 4.45 6.98
C SER A 232 16.31 4.13 8.46
N SER A 233 16.74 5.13 9.25
CA SER A 233 16.86 5.00 10.70
C SER A 233 15.61 5.53 11.41
N PRO A 234 15.26 5.01 12.60
CA PRO A 234 14.15 5.54 13.40
C PRO A 234 14.42 7.00 13.84
N PRO A 235 13.39 7.76 14.26
CA PRO A 235 12.01 7.33 14.49
C PRO A 235 11.20 7.16 13.20
N TYR A 236 10.35 6.12 13.16
CA TYR A 236 9.41 5.89 12.06
C TYR A 236 8.00 6.33 12.46
N THR A 237 7.23 6.79 11.47
CA THR A 237 5.80 7.09 11.64
C THR A 237 4.96 5.84 11.85
N PRO A 238 3.78 5.94 12.50
CA PRO A 238 2.86 4.82 12.67
C PRO A 238 2.48 4.09 11.37
N LEU A 239 2.32 4.79 10.24
CA LEU A 239 2.00 4.15 8.96
C LEU A 239 3.09 3.14 8.55
N VAL A 240 4.36 3.56 8.56
CA VAL A 240 5.52 2.70 8.26
C VAL A 240 5.58 1.51 9.22
N ILE A 241 5.41 1.75 10.53
CA ILE A 241 5.41 0.69 11.54
C ILE A 241 4.29 -0.33 11.27
N ARG A 242 3.08 0.13 10.95
CA ARG A 242 1.94 -0.74 10.65
C ARG A 242 2.12 -1.54 9.36
N SER A 243 2.74 -0.94 8.32
CA SER A 243 3.12 -1.66 7.10
C SER A 243 4.11 -2.80 7.40
N LEU A 244 5.14 -2.52 8.20
CA LEU A 244 6.10 -3.54 8.64
C LEU A 244 5.43 -4.62 9.48
N ALA A 245 4.55 -4.25 10.42
CA ALA A 245 3.83 -5.19 11.27
C ALA A 245 2.97 -6.15 10.44
N VAL A 246 2.19 -5.65 9.47
CA VAL A 246 1.40 -6.49 8.56
C VAL A 246 2.31 -7.41 7.72
N ALA A 247 3.44 -6.89 7.23
CA ALA A 247 4.42 -7.71 6.50
C ALA A 247 5.03 -8.82 7.36
N ALA A 248 5.37 -8.53 8.62
CA ALA A 248 5.89 -9.52 9.55
C ALA A 248 4.83 -10.58 9.87
N LEU A 249 3.58 -10.18 10.14
CA LEU A 249 2.47 -11.11 10.34
C LEU A 249 2.26 -12.01 9.12
N ALA A 250 2.36 -11.47 7.90
CA ALA A 250 2.30 -12.25 6.66
C ALA A 250 3.44 -13.28 6.56
N ALA A 251 4.67 -12.88 6.91
CA ALA A 251 5.82 -13.78 6.91
C ALA A 251 5.79 -14.82 8.05
N LEU A 252 5.08 -14.56 9.14
CA LEU A 252 4.80 -15.51 10.23
C LEU A 252 3.61 -16.44 9.95
N GLY A 253 2.81 -16.16 8.91
CA GLY A 253 1.60 -16.92 8.60
C GLY A 253 0.35 -16.51 9.38
N TYR A 254 0.29 -15.26 9.85
CA TYR A 254 -0.83 -14.68 10.62
C TYR A 254 -1.50 -13.49 9.90
N ALA A 255 -1.42 -13.47 8.57
CA ALA A 255 -2.12 -12.49 7.73
C ALA A 255 -2.92 -13.14 6.59
N ASP A 256 -3.36 -14.38 6.80
CA ASP A 256 -4.31 -15.10 5.95
C ASP A 256 -5.76 -14.63 6.16
N ASP A 257 -6.69 -15.22 5.42
CA ASP A 257 -8.11 -14.86 5.48
C ASP A 257 -8.73 -15.12 6.86
N ASP A 258 -8.27 -16.16 7.57
CA ASP A 258 -8.76 -16.53 8.91
C ASP A 258 -8.29 -15.53 9.98
N SER A 259 -7.12 -14.92 9.80
CA SER A 259 -6.53 -13.94 10.73
C SER A 259 -6.95 -12.50 10.45
N LEU A 260 -7.70 -12.23 9.37
CA LEU A 260 -8.06 -10.87 8.94
C LEU A 260 -8.74 -10.02 10.00
N GLY A 261 -9.58 -10.63 10.85
CA GLY A 261 -10.26 -9.93 11.94
C GLY A 261 -9.29 -9.31 12.96
N GLN A 262 -8.08 -9.88 13.08
CA GLN A 262 -7.02 -9.40 13.96
C GLN A 262 -6.08 -8.43 13.24
N VAL A 263 -5.86 -8.62 11.94
CA VAL A 263 -4.94 -7.79 11.14
C VAL A 263 -5.54 -6.44 10.74
N ILE A 264 -6.81 -6.38 10.32
CA ILE A 264 -7.43 -5.13 9.85
C ILE A 264 -7.37 -4.00 10.91
N PRO A 265 -7.63 -4.24 12.21
CA PRO A 265 -7.50 -3.20 13.24
C PRO A 265 -6.08 -2.61 13.36
N ILE A 266 -5.05 -3.40 13.04
CA ILE A 266 -3.64 -2.94 13.06
C ILE A 266 -3.40 -1.91 11.96
N MET A 267 -4.20 -1.87 10.92
CA MET A 267 -4.06 -0.92 9.81
C MET A 267 -4.72 0.43 10.09
N ALA A 268 -5.37 0.62 11.23
CA ALA A 268 -5.96 1.90 11.58
C ALA A 268 -4.87 2.93 11.92
N GLU A 269 -4.82 4.06 11.19
CA GLU A 269 -3.87 5.14 11.44
C GLU A 269 -4.60 6.50 11.45
N PRO A 270 -5.08 6.97 12.62
CA PRO A 270 -5.96 8.14 12.70
C PRO A 270 -5.36 9.45 12.16
N ASN A 271 -4.04 9.64 12.21
CA ASN A 271 -3.44 10.93 11.82
C ASN A 271 -3.39 11.12 10.30
N ALA A 272 -2.96 10.09 9.55
CA ALA A 272 -2.99 10.08 8.09
C ALA A 272 -4.43 10.04 7.59
N ASP A 273 -5.32 9.35 8.30
CA ASP A 273 -6.75 9.34 7.99
C ASP A 273 -7.35 10.74 8.09
N GLN A 274 -7.08 11.44 9.18
CA GLN A 274 -7.50 12.82 9.36
C GLN A 274 -6.93 13.73 8.25
N CYS A 275 -5.68 13.52 7.82
CA CYS A 275 -5.08 14.27 6.74
C CYS A 275 -5.87 14.13 5.43
N LEU A 276 -6.15 12.89 5.02
CA LEU A 276 -6.91 12.62 3.79
C LEU A 276 -8.35 13.14 3.89
N ASN A 277 -8.99 13.00 5.05
CA ASN A 277 -10.31 13.58 5.30
C ASN A 277 -10.31 15.11 5.18
N MET A 278 -9.27 15.78 5.70
CA MET A 278 -9.13 17.24 5.53
C MET A 278 -8.93 17.63 4.07
N SER A 279 -8.18 16.86 3.29
CA SER A 279 -8.04 17.05 1.83
C SER A 279 -9.41 17.05 1.14
N LYS A 280 -10.28 16.09 1.48
CA LYS A 280 -11.67 16.02 0.95
C LYS A 280 -12.52 17.20 1.39
N LEU A 281 -12.45 17.59 2.66
CA LEU A 281 -13.21 18.73 3.17
C LEU A 281 -12.81 20.03 2.48
N ASN A 282 -11.51 20.25 2.30
CA ASN A 282 -11.00 21.41 1.59
C ASN A 282 -11.47 21.43 0.13
N LEU A 283 -11.43 20.27 -0.54
CA LEU A 283 -11.97 20.11 -1.89
C LEU A 283 -13.45 20.53 -1.94
N TYR A 284 -14.29 20.03 -1.05
CA TYR A 284 -15.72 20.35 -1.06
C TYR A 284 -15.99 21.83 -0.81
N GLN A 285 -15.23 22.46 0.08
CA GLN A 285 -15.33 23.90 0.34
C GLN A 285 -14.91 24.71 -0.89
N CYS A 286 -13.83 24.30 -1.56
CA CYS A 286 -13.36 24.92 -2.80
C CYS A 286 -14.42 24.82 -3.92
N LEU A 287 -14.91 23.61 -4.19
CA LEU A 287 -15.89 23.35 -5.25
C LEU A 287 -17.25 24.03 -4.99
N ALA A 288 -17.65 24.21 -3.72
CA ALA A 288 -18.89 24.89 -3.34
C ALA A 288 -18.90 26.38 -3.76
N VAL A 289 -17.74 27.04 -3.72
CA VAL A 289 -17.62 28.44 -4.14
C VAL A 289 -17.12 28.59 -5.58
N ALA A 290 -16.49 27.56 -6.14
CA ALA A 290 -15.93 27.57 -7.49
C ALA A 290 -17.00 27.82 -8.57
N LYS A 291 -16.84 28.84 -9.41
CA LYS A 291 -17.78 29.24 -10.48
C LYS A 291 -17.25 28.92 -11.88
N PRO A 292 -16.21 29.60 -12.40
CA PRO A 292 -15.63 29.30 -13.70
C PRO A 292 -14.74 28.05 -13.67
N HIS A 293 -14.51 27.44 -14.82
CA HIS A 293 -13.72 26.21 -14.94
C HIS A 293 -12.28 26.33 -14.42
N TYR A 294 -11.63 27.49 -14.51
CA TYR A 294 -10.26 27.63 -13.96
C TYR A 294 -10.21 27.49 -12.43
N GLU A 295 -11.30 27.79 -11.71
CA GLU A 295 -11.38 27.55 -10.26
C GLU A 295 -11.48 26.04 -9.97
N ASP A 296 -12.16 25.27 -10.81
CA ASP A 296 -12.17 23.80 -10.71
C ASP A 296 -10.78 23.20 -10.98
N VAL A 297 -10.00 23.76 -11.91
CA VAL A 297 -8.59 23.39 -12.13
C VAL A 297 -7.77 23.66 -10.87
N PHE A 298 -7.99 24.80 -10.21
CA PHE A 298 -7.33 25.12 -8.95
C PHE A 298 -7.69 24.11 -7.85
N CYS A 299 -8.99 23.83 -7.66
CA CYS A 299 -9.45 22.88 -6.64
C CYS A 299 -8.88 21.47 -6.89
N LEU A 300 -8.83 21.02 -8.15
CA LEU A 300 -8.20 19.77 -8.58
C LEU A 300 -6.72 19.73 -8.21
N GLY A 301 -5.95 20.75 -8.61
CA GLY A 301 -4.52 20.81 -8.35
C GLY A 301 -4.18 20.89 -6.86
N GLN A 302 -4.86 21.78 -6.13
CA GLN A 302 -4.58 22.02 -4.71
C GLN A 302 -5.11 20.89 -3.81
N HIS A 303 -6.39 20.56 -3.89
CA HIS A 303 -7.04 19.74 -2.85
C HIS A 303 -7.22 18.26 -3.22
N VAL A 304 -7.12 17.92 -4.51
CA VAL A 304 -7.23 16.52 -4.95
C VAL A 304 -5.85 15.90 -5.12
N LEU A 305 -4.92 16.60 -5.76
CA LEU A 305 -3.58 16.08 -6.06
C LEU A 305 -2.56 16.51 -5.00
N LYS A 306 -2.36 17.83 -4.82
CA LYS A 306 -1.29 18.34 -3.96
C LYS A 306 -1.48 17.96 -2.49
N ASP A 307 -2.65 18.24 -1.91
CA ASP A 307 -2.96 17.91 -0.52
C ASP A 307 -2.92 16.39 -0.27
N THR A 308 -3.44 15.56 -1.20
CA THR A 308 -3.35 14.09 -1.10
C THR A 308 -1.89 13.62 -1.12
N GLY A 309 -1.07 14.13 -2.05
CA GLY A 309 0.35 13.81 -2.12
C GLY A 309 1.10 14.22 -0.86
N ALA A 310 0.82 15.40 -0.32
CA ALA A 310 1.35 15.86 0.96
C ALA A 310 0.96 14.95 2.12
N CYS A 311 -0.29 14.47 2.18
CA CYS A 311 -0.73 13.51 3.18
C CYS A 311 0.02 12.18 3.10
N LEU A 312 0.26 11.64 1.90
CA LEU A 312 1.06 10.43 1.73
C LEU A 312 2.51 10.63 2.19
N MET A 313 3.14 11.75 1.79
CA MET A 313 4.50 12.10 2.22
C MET A 313 4.60 12.22 3.74
N LYS A 314 3.69 12.99 4.36
CA LYS A 314 3.61 13.14 5.81
C LYS A 314 3.38 11.81 6.51
N GLY A 315 2.55 10.94 5.92
CA GLY A 315 2.24 9.61 6.43
C GLY A 315 3.48 8.74 6.62
N VAL A 316 4.51 8.91 5.78
CA VAL A 316 5.81 8.22 5.90
C VAL A 316 6.93 9.06 6.51
N GLY A 317 6.59 10.21 7.11
CA GLY A 317 7.54 11.05 7.84
C GLY A 317 8.38 11.98 6.96
N LEU A 318 7.97 12.19 5.71
CA LEU A 318 8.63 13.12 4.80
C LEU A 318 8.01 14.52 4.91
N ALA A 319 8.86 15.53 4.91
CA ALA A 319 8.43 16.92 4.85
C ALA A 319 7.95 17.28 3.44
N GLU A 320 6.94 18.16 3.36
CA GLU A 320 6.55 18.76 2.09
C GLU A 320 7.71 19.56 1.47
N PRO A 321 7.89 19.52 0.14
CA PRO A 321 8.87 20.36 -0.53
C PRO A 321 8.56 21.84 -0.30
N VAL A 322 9.54 22.58 0.23
CA VAL A 322 9.43 24.04 0.40
C VAL A 322 9.35 24.68 -1.00
N PRO A 323 8.29 25.43 -1.32
CA PRO A 323 8.22 26.12 -2.60
C PRO A 323 9.39 27.12 -2.72
N PRO A 324 9.97 27.29 -3.92
CA PRO A 324 11.00 28.31 -4.10
C PRO A 324 10.43 29.69 -3.72
N PRO A 325 11.26 30.61 -3.19
CA PRO A 325 10.82 31.97 -2.91
C PRO A 325 10.20 32.57 -4.18
N PRO A 326 9.13 33.37 -4.07
CA PRO A 326 8.59 34.07 -5.23
C PRO A 326 9.72 34.88 -5.88
N ALA A 327 9.80 34.83 -7.21
CA ALA A 327 10.75 35.65 -7.95
C ALA A 327 10.59 37.11 -7.51
N ALA A 328 11.69 37.76 -7.15
CA ALA A 328 11.65 39.16 -6.74
C ALA A 328 10.97 39.97 -7.86
N LEU A 329 9.85 40.61 -7.53
CA LEU A 329 9.20 41.51 -8.48
C LEU A 329 10.21 42.58 -8.86
N PRO A 330 10.38 42.92 -10.15
CA PRO A 330 11.24 44.01 -10.55
C PRO A 330 10.74 45.29 -9.87
N VAL A 331 11.49 45.76 -8.89
CA VAL A 331 11.22 47.05 -8.24
C VAL A 331 11.49 48.11 -9.29
N THR A 332 10.42 48.58 -9.92
CA THR A 332 10.52 49.76 -10.79
C THR A 332 10.82 50.92 -9.86
N GLN A 333 12.04 51.43 -9.90
CA GLN A 333 12.39 52.62 -9.13
C GLN A 333 11.50 53.76 -9.63
N VAL A 334 10.64 54.26 -8.75
CA VAL A 334 9.88 55.48 -9.01
C VAL A 334 10.89 56.63 -9.00
N SER A 335 11.29 57.07 -10.20
CA SER A 335 12.04 58.31 -10.38
C SER A 335 11.20 59.46 -9.83
N THR A 336 11.54 59.93 -8.64
CA THR A 336 10.98 61.16 -8.07
C THR A 336 11.56 62.34 -8.84
N THR A 337 10.82 62.82 -9.84
CA THR A 337 11.15 64.07 -10.51
C THR A 337 10.90 65.22 -9.53
N PRO A 338 11.87 66.11 -9.24
CA PRO A 338 11.64 67.21 -8.31
C PRO A 338 10.62 68.18 -8.89
N HIS A 339 9.52 68.38 -8.17
CA HIS A 339 8.54 69.42 -8.48
C HIS A 339 9.20 70.78 -8.23
N THR A 340 9.57 71.49 -9.29
CA THR A 340 10.08 72.87 -9.17
C THR A 340 8.91 73.79 -8.81
N ALA A 341 8.94 74.32 -7.58
CA ALA A 341 8.00 75.31 -7.11
C ALA A 341 8.18 76.62 -7.91
N ARG A 342 7.18 77.00 -8.71
CA ARG A 342 7.18 78.24 -9.46
C ARG A 342 6.75 79.38 -8.52
N HIS A 343 7.71 80.16 -8.03
CA HIS A 343 7.43 81.38 -7.27
C HIS A 343 6.70 82.41 -8.16
N GLY A 344 5.47 82.74 -7.77
CA GLY A 344 4.70 83.83 -8.37
C GLY A 344 5.35 85.19 -8.09
N ARG A 345 5.76 85.89 -9.15
CA ARG A 345 6.23 87.27 -9.07
C ARG A 345 5.02 88.19 -9.25
N LYS A 346 4.61 88.86 -8.17
CA LYS A 346 3.65 89.98 -8.20
C LYS A 346 4.25 91.12 -9.03
N HIS A 347 3.53 91.59 -10.04
CA HIS A 347 3.74 92.93 -10.60
C HIS A 347 2.57 93.82 -10.19
N LYS A 348 2.91 94.91 -9.49
CA LYS A 348 2.16 96.16 -9.49
C LYS A 348 2.28 96.76 -10.88
N ASP A 349 1.16 97.14 -11.48
CA ASP A 349 0.78 98.53 -11.75
C ASP A 349 -0.71 98.59 -12.10
#